data_AF-A0A9P9IHZ4-F1
#
_entry.id   AF-A0A9P9IHZ4-F1
#
_cell.length_a   1.000
_cell.length_b   1.000
_cell.length_c   1.000
_cell.angle_alpha   90.00
_cell.angle_beta   90.00
_cell.angle_gamma   90.00
#
_symmetry.space_group_name_H-M   'P 1'
#
loop_
_entity.id
_entity.type
_entity.pdbx_description
1 polymer ?
#
loop_
_entity_poly.entity_id
_entity_poly.type
_entity_poly.pdbx_seq_one_letter_code
_entity_poly.pdbx_strand_id
1 'polypeptide(L)'
;MCTTQDDLEIPEFGQCAFDHFIMEKWDASSQLTRSEQHRFLVASWLNLGIYGRNVYFQHMINTWDGAVPENVPKDLLSDDDRITNIGSSNVAWIRTWYGNEGKGLEDGETITRSSADESYRRLYRRAILCLDEGQDESDLAEPNEIPIGRHDCHDDDPEALGMAESNSDEEIVTPGEIPLFALSMFMKVPDTLDGLSMSSFWRDDDEEAKKEMKEQLPLRQHFLLFVADREACERGWVLQVALNHKGQVLPYRVRGRAAWTKNHVVHWIAMGRNLDATDEQEDTIVYSADGQVYAETGNGWD
;
A
#
# COMPACT_ATOMS: atom_id res chain seq x y z
N MET A 1 1.45 -22.43 16.73
CA MET A 1 1.40 -23.29 15.53
C MET A 1 1.22 -22.35 14.36
N CYS A 2 2.29 -22.10 13.61
CA CYS A 2 2.22 -21.31 12.37
C CYS A 2 1.73 -22.25 11.27
N THR A 3 0.53 -22.00 10.76
CA THR A 3 0.15 -22.47 9.43
C THR A 3 1.02 -21.71 8.42
N THR A 4 1.86 -22.42 7.69
CA THR A 4 2.43 -21.91 6.45
C THR A 4 1.28 -21.69 5.47
N GLN A 5 1.30 -20.58 4.75
CA GLN A 5 0.19 -20.08 3.92
C GLN A 5 -0.21 -21.01 2.76
N ASP A 6 0.57 -22.05 2.46
CA ASP A 6 0.17 -23.17 1.59
C ASP A 6 -1.09 -23.92 2.09
N ASP A 7 -1.51 -23.69 3.35
CA ASP A 7 -2.73 -24.24 3.95
C ASP A 7 -3.88 -23.20 4.11
N LEU A 8 -3.73 -21.95 3.65
CA LEU A 8 -4.82 -20.96 3.75
C LEU A 8 -5.88 -21.20 2.65
N GLU A 9 -7.12 -21.36 3.08
CA GLU A 9 -8.27 -21.47 2.18
C GLU A 9 -8.42 -20.16 1.40
N ILE A 10 -8.35 -20.26 0.06
CA ILE A 10 -8.62 -19.13 -0.83
C ILE A 10 -10.06 -18.68 -0.56
N PRO A 11 -10.30 -17.44 -0.12
CA PRO A 11 -11.66 -16.96 0.14
C PRO A 11 -12.51 -17.14 -1.11
N GLU A 12 -13.80 -17.46 -1.03
CA GLU A 12 -14.71 -17.54 -2.20
C GLU A 12 -15.31 -16.17 -2.54
N PHE A 13 -15.70 -15.93 -3.80
CA PHE A 13 -16.28 -14.63 -4.19
C PHE A 13 -17.56 -14.36 -3.39
N GLY A 14 -17.64 -13.17 -2.79
CA GLY A 14 -18.68 -12.76 -1.84
C GLY A 14 -18.23 -12.82 -0.38
N GLN A 15 -17.03 -13.33 -0.09
CA GLN A 15 -16.42 -13.33 1.25
C GLN A 15 -15.60 -12.06 1.55
N CYS A 16 -15.47 -11.15 0.57
CA CYS A 16 -14.80 -9.85 0.71
C CYS A 16 -15.81 -8.71 0.52
N ALA A 17 -15.65 -7.59 1.22
CA ALA A 17 -16.59 -6.46 1.11
C ALA A 17 -16.57 -5.84 -0.30
N PHE A 18 -15.39 -5.79 -0.93
CA PHE A 18 -15.25 -5.35 -2.31
C PHE A 18 -16.03 -6.22 -3.31
N ASP A 19 -16.21 -7.53 -3.05
CA ASP A 19 -17.02 -8.41 -3.93
C ASP A 19 -18.48 -7.93 -3.98
N HIS A 20 -19.03 -7.49 -2.84
CA HIS A 20 -20.38 -6.93 -2.75
C HIS A 20 -20.49 -5.59 -3.47
N PHE A 21 -19.42 -4.78 -3.45
CA PHE A 21 -19.34 -3.55 -4.24
C PHE A 21 -19.34 -3.84 -5.74
N ILE A 22 -18.56 -4.83 -6.18
CA ILE A 22 -18.55 -5.29 -7.58
C ILE A 22 -19.96 -5.75 -7.99
N MET A 23 -20.63 -6.57 -7.19
CA MET A 23 -21.98 -7.05 -7.50
C MET A 23 -22.99 -5.91 -7.71
N GLU A 24 -22.87 -4.83 -6.94
CA GLU A 24 -23.76 -3.67 -7.07
C GLU A 24 -23.39 -2.76 -8.25
N LYS A 25 -22.10 -2.59 -8.53
CA LYS A 25 -21.60 -1.54 -9.43
C LYS A 25 -21.12 -2.02 -10.79
N TRP A 26 -20.98 -3.32 -11.00
CA TRP A 26 -20.54 -3.88 -12.28
C TRP A 26 -21.53 -3.57 -13.39
N ASP A 27 -21.05 -2.99 -14.49
CA ASP A 27 -21.87 -2.66 -15.67
C ASP A 27 -21.45 -3.52 -16.87
N ALA A 28 -22.17 -4.62 -17.08
CA ALA A 28 -21.95 -5.50 -18.23
C ALA A 28 -22.25 -4.84 -19.59
N SER A 29 -22.90 -3.68 -19.62
CA SER A 29 -23.17 -2.92 -20.85
C SER A 29 -22.15 -1.81 -21.13
N SER A 30 -21.21 -1.59 -20.21
CA SER A 30 -20.18 -0.57 -20.35
C SER A 30 -19.28 -0.83 -21.55
N GLN A 31 -18.84 0.27 -22.19
CA GLN A 31 -17.90 0.23 -23.30
C GLN A 31 -16.44 0.11 -22.86
N LEU A 32 -16.19 0.23 -21.56
CA LEU A 32 -14.86 0.07 -20.98
C LEU A 32 -14.44 -1.41 -21.00
N THR A 33 -13.15 -1.64 -21.22
CA THR A 33 -12.56 -2.97 -21.03
C THR A 33 -12.71 -3.42 -19.58
N ARG A 34 -12.60 -4.74 -19.36
CA ARG A 34 -12.69 -5.32 -18.02
C ARG A 34 -11.65 -4.72 -17.05
N SER A 35 -10.44 -4.44 -17.52
CA SER A 35 -9.38 -3.82 -16.71
C SER A 35 -9.70 -2.36 -16.37
N GLU A 36 -10.21 -1.58 -17.33
CA GLU A 36 -10.62 -0.19 -17.08
C GLU A 36 -11.79 -0.10 -16.10
N GLN A 37 -12.79 -0.99 -16.21
CA GLN A 37 -13.88 -1.07 -15.25
C GLN A 37 -13.38 -1.45 -13.86
N HIS A 38 -12.46 -2.42 -13.77
CA HIS A 38 -11.86 -2.81 -12.49
C HIS A 38 -11.16 -1.62 -11.82
N ARG A 39 -10.31 -0.91 -12.56
CA ARG A 39 -9.64 0.30 -12.07
C ARG A 39 -10.64 1.37 -11.61
N PHE A 40 -11.72 1.58 -12.36
CA PHE A 40 -12.78 2.52 -11.98
C PHE A 40 -13.51 2.10 -10.70
N LEU A 41 -13.80 0.81 -10.54
CA LEU A 41 -14.43 0.26 -9.35
C LEU A 41 -13.53 0.45 -8.12
N VAL A 42 -12.25 0.16 -8.22
CA VAL A 42 -11.29 0.35 -7.12
C VAL A 42 -11.17 1.82 -6.74
N ALA A 43 -11.03 2.73 -7.72
CA ALA A 43 -11.01 4.17 -7.44
C ALA A 43 -12.31 4.66 -6.76
N SER A 44 -13.47 4.13 -7.19
CA SER A 44 -14.76 4.43 -6.58
C SER A 44 -14.86 3.90 -5.15
N TRP A 45 -14.40 2.66 -4.92
CA TRP A 45 -14.32 2.01 -3.62
C TRP A 45 -13.46 2.78 -2.61
N LEU A 46 -12.28 3.26 -3.05
CA LEU A 46 -11.43 4.12 -2.25
C LEU A 46 -12.13 5.44 -1.89
N ASN A 47 -12.78 6.09 -2.86
CA ASN A 47 -13.45 7.37 -2.65
C ASN A 47 -14.69 7.31 -1.75
N LEU A 48 -15.33 6.14 -1.60
CA LEU A 48 -16.39 5.93 -0.59
C LEU A 48 -15.90 6.31 0.82
N GLY A 49 -14.63 6.05 1.10
CA GLY A 49 -14.07 6.11 2.44
C GLY A 49 -14.67 5.07 3.38
N ILE A 50 -14.05 4.94 4.54
CA ILE A 50 -14.41 3.95 5.58
C ILE A 50 -15.92 3.82 5.87
N TYR A 51 -16.66 4.92 6.00
CA TYR A 51 -18.10 4.88 6.27
C TYR A 51 -18.95 4.51 5.06
N GLY A 52 -18.53 4.88 3.85
CA GLY A 52 -19.23 4.46 2.63
C GLY A 52 -19.05 2.97 2.36
N ARG A 53 -17.87 2.42 2.70
CA ARG A 53 -17.57 0.99 2.57
C ARG A 53 -18.30 0.11 3.59
N ASN A 54 -18.64 0.65 4.77
CA ASN A 54 -19.35 -0.09 5.82
C ASN A 54 -20.63 -0.80 5.35
N VAL A 55 -21.39 -0.21 4.43
CA VAL A 55 -22.61 -0.83 3.90
C VAL A 55 -22.31 -2.19 3.26
N TYR A 56 -21.19 -2.30 2.55
CA TYR A 56 -20.76 -3.54 1.88
C TYR A 56 -20.24 -4.58 2.87
N PHE A 57 -19.56 -4.17 3.94
CA PHE A 57 -19.23 -5.06 5.05
C PHE A 57 -20.50 -5.62 5.72
N GLN A 58 -21.52 -4.78 5.93
CA GLN A 58 -22.78 -5.23 6.53
C GLN A 58 -23.55 -6.16 5.58
N HIS A 59 -23.49 -5.93 4.26
CA HIS A 59 -24.08 -6.86 3.28
C HIS A 59 -23.41 -8.23 3.33
N MET A 60 -22.08 -8.25 3.37
CA MET A 60 -21.27 -9.46 3.49
C MET A 60 -21.61 -10.28 4.75
N ILE A 61 -21.78 -9.61 5.90
CA ILE A 61 -21.99 -10.30 7.19
C ILE A 61 -23.45 -10.70 7.41
N ASN A 62 -24.41 -9.81 7.07
CA ASN A 62 -25.79 -9.96 7.53
C ASN A 62 -26.77 -10.44 6.46
N THR A 63 -26.48 -10.19 5.19
CA THR A 63 -27.46 -10.40 4.10
C THR A 63 -26.94 -11.31 2.99
N TRP A 64 -25.71 -11.82 3.09
CA TRP A 64 -25.14 -12.66 2.06
C TRP A 64 -25.82 -14.04 2.00
N ASP A 65 -26.35 -14.38 0.83
CA ASP A 65 -27.08 -15.64 0.57
C ASP A 65 -26.34 -16.59 -0.39
N GLY A 66 -25.15 -16.20 -0.86
CA GLY A 66 -24.34 -16.97 -1.81
C GLY A 66 -24.67 -16.70 -3.28
N ALA A 67 -25.67 -15.88 -3.60
CA ALA A 67 -26.10 -15.65 -4.98
C ALA A 67 -25.25 -14.54 -5.66
N VAL A 68 -24.53 -14.91 -6.72
CA VAL A 68 -23.80 -13.95 -7.57
C VAL A 68 -24.57 -13.77 -8.89
N PRO A 69 -24.87 -12.53 -9.33
CA PRO A 69 -25.49 -12.29 -10.63
C PRO A 69 -24.67 -12.87 -11.79
N GLU A 70 -25.33 -13.44 -12.80
CA GLU A 70 -24.66 -14.19 -13.90
C GLU A 70 -23.65 -13.35 -14.69
N ASN A 71 -23.87 -12.04 -14.80
CA ASN A 71 -23.05 -11.12 -15.59
C ASN A 71 -21.88 -10.50 -14.79
N VAL A 72 -21.72 -10.83 -13.51
CA VAL A 72 -20.67 -10.29 -12.65
C VAL A 72 -19.42 -11.19 -12.70
N PRO A 73 -18.23 -10.65 -13.03
CA PRO A 73 -16.99 -11.40 -13.01
C PRO A 73 -16.57 -11.71 -11.57
N LYS A 74 -16.09 -12.93 -11.35
CA LYS A 74 -15.66 -13.43 -10.02
C LYS A 74 -14.14 -13.49 -9.87
N ASP A 75 -13.43 -13.23 -10.96
CA ASP A 75 -12.00 -13.46 -11.16
C ASP A 75 -11.26 -12.13 -11.42
N LEU A 76 -11.79 -10.99 -10.93
CA LEU A 76 -11.10 -9.70 -11.01
C LEU A 76 -9.83 -9.66 -10.14
N LEU A 77 -9.80 -10.46 -9.08
CA LEU A 77 -8.63 -10.70 -8.23
C LEU A 77 -8.13 -12.14 -8.48
N SER A 78 -6.81 -12.31 -8.53
CA SER A 78 -6.21 -13.65 -8.58
C SER A 78 -6.33 -14.38 -7.24
N ASP A 79 -6.15 -15.70 -7.20
CA ASP A 79 -6.24 -16.45 -5.94
C ASP A 79 -5.27 -15.93 -4.86
N ASP A 80 -4.04 -15.57 -5.26
CA ASP A 80 -3.04 -14.97 -4.36
C ASP A 80 -3.47 -13.58 -3.85
N ASP A 81 -4.05 -12.77 -4.74
CA ASP A 81 -4.60 -11.46 -4.37
C ASP A 81 -5.74 -11.62 -3.37
N ARG A 82 -6.60 -12.62 -3.54
CA ARG A 82 -7.74 -12.87 -2.66
C ARG A 82 -7.31 -13.32 -1.26
N ILE A 83 -6.28 -14.17 -1.17
CA ILE A 83 -5.68 -14.53 0.13
C ILE A 83 -5.08 -13.29 0.80
N THR A 84 -4.46 -12.39 0.04
CA THR A 84 -3.83 -11.18 0.59
C THR A 84 -4.85 -10.09 0.94
N ASN A 85 -5.94 -10.00 0.21
CA ASN A 85 -7.00 -8.98 0.39
C ASN A 85 -7.76 -9.16 1.72
N ILE A 86 -7.83 -10.39 2.23
CA ILE A 86 -8.32 -10.66 3.60
C ILE A 86 -7.25 -10.42 4.67
N GLY A 87 -6.02 -10.08 4.28
CA GLY A 87 -4.90 -9.81 5.18
C GLY A 87 -5.09 -8.54 6.02
N SER A 88 -4.46 -8.51 7.19
CA SER A 88 -4.67 -7.53 8.26
C SER A 88 -3.72 -6.34 8.29
N SER A 89 -2.81 -6.21 7.32
CA SER A 89 -1.73 -5.23 7.34
C SER A 89 -2.16 -3.93 6.67
N ASN A 90 -2.41 -2.88 7.45
CA ASN A 90 -2.53 -1.51 6.93
C ASN A 90 -1.14 -0.91 6.62
N VAL A 91 -0.26 -1.74 6.04
CA VAL A 91 1.12 -1.44 5.68
C VAL A 91 1.45 -2.12 4.37
N ALA A 92 2.11 -1.42 3.46
CA ALA A 92 2.66 -2.04 2.26
C ALA A 92 4.04 -1.48 1.91
N TRP A 93 4.80 -2.29 1.18
CA TRP A 93 6.05 -1.91 0.54
C TRP A 93 5.85 -1.96 -0.97
N ILE A 94 6.08 -0.85 -1.67
CA ILE A 94 5.95 -0.77 -3.13
C ILE A 94 7.28 -0.37 -3.74
N ARG A 95 7.81 -1.22 -4.62
CA ARG A 95 8.89 -0.84 -5.54
C ARG A 95 8.32 -0.03 -6.69
N THR A 96 8.94 1.08 -7.06
CA THR A 96 8.57 1.87 -8.24
C THR A 96 9.66 1.82 -9.30
N TRP A 97 9.29 1.80 -10.58
CA TRP A 97 10.27 1.87 -11.67
C TRP A 97 10.91 3.26 -11.78
N TYR A 98 12.25 3.32 -11.91
CA TYR A 98 13.01 4.57 -12.06
C TYR A 98 14.12 4.52 -13.11
N GLY A 99 14.15 3.49 -13.96
CA GLY A 99 15.11 3.40 -15.04
C GLY A 99 14.81 4.38 -16.18
N ASN A 100 15.84 4.66 -16.97
CA ASN A 100 15.78 5.61 -18.09
C ASN A 100 16.28 5.00 -19.41
N GLU A 101 16.45 3.68 -19.46
CA GLU A 101 16.83 2.98 -20.69
C GLU A 101 15.81 3.23 -21.81
N GLY A 102 16.28 3.57 -23.01
CA GLY A 102 15.40 3.94 -24.13
C GLY A 102 14.91 5.39 -24.11
N LYS A 103 15.01 6.11 -22.98
CA LYS A 103 14.84 7.56 -22.90
C LYS A 103 16.18 8.20 -23.25
N GLY A 104 16.38 8.58 -24.51
CA GLY A 104 17.63 9.17 -24.98
C GLY A 104 18.05 10.38 -24.14
N LEU A 105 18.92 10.18 -23.17
CA LEU A 105 19.47 11.24 -22.31
C LEU A 105 20.75 11.79 -22.96
N GLU A 106 20.83 13.11 -23.07
CA GLU A 106 21.99 13.76 -23.71
C GLU A 106 23.23 13.80 -22.80
N ASP A 107 23.11 13.64 -21.47
CA ASP A 107 24.24 13.78 -20.52
C ASP A 107 24.13 12.95 -19.20
N GLY A 108 23.27 11.94 -19.11
CA GLY A 108 23.02 11.16 -17.87
C GLY A 108 23.50 9.71 -17.90
N GLU A 109 23.81 9.13 -16.73
CA GLU A 109 24.03 7.66 -16.61
C GLU A 109 22.74 6.90 -16.98
N THR A 110 22.86 5.92 -17.87
CA THR A 110 21.74 5.04 -18.20
C THR A 110 21.50 4.04 -17.08
N ILE A 111 20.33 4.12 -16.45
CA ILE A 111 19.84 3.15 -15.48
C ILE A 111 19.03 2.11 -16.24
N THR A 112 19.61 0.91 -16.33
CA THR A 112 18.97 -0.27 -16.91
C THR A 112 18.08 -1.00 -15.91
N ARG A 113 17.19 -1.88 -16.39
CA ARG A 113 16.41 -2.78 -15.52
C ARG A 113 17.30 -3.55 -14.55
N SER A 114 18.39 -4.14 -15.06
CA SER A 114 19.31 -4.95 -14.27
C SER A 114 19.98 -4.18 -13.13
N SER A 115 20.45 -2.95 -13.39
CA SER A 115 21.03 -2.09 -12.34
C SER A 115 20.00 -1.68 -11.31
N ALA A 116 18.78 -1.36 -11.74
CA ALA A 116 17.70 -1.00 -10.82
C ALA A 116 17.25 -2.19 -9.95
N ASP A 117 17.20 -3.41 -10.52
CA ASP A 117 16.93 -4.66 -9.81
C ASP A 117 18.01 -4.95 -8.75
N GLU A 118 19.27 -4.68 -9.06
CA GLU A 118 20.38 -4.87 -8.11
C GLU A 118 20.33 -3.91 -6.93
N SER A 119 20.12 -2.61 -7.20
CA SER A 119 19.95 -1.61 -6.15
C SER A 119 18.72 -1.91 -5.29
N TYR A 120 17.60 -2.32 -5.91
CA TYR A 120 16.41 -2.74 -5.17
C TYR A 120 16.68 -3.97 -4.30
N ARG A 121 17.40 -4.98 -4.81
CA ARG A 121 17.75 -6.17 -4.02
C ARG A 121 18.58 -5.81 -2.80
N ARG A 122 19.54 -4.89 -2.93
CA ARG A 122 20.31 -4.37 -1.79
C ARG A 122 19.39 -3.69 -0.77
N LEU A 123 18.49 -2.83 -1.24
CA LEU A 123 17.50 -2.15 -0.39
C LEU A 123 16.60 -3.14 0.35
N TYR A 124 16.00 -4.10 -0.37
CA TYR A 124 15.09 -5.10 0.20
C TYR A 124 15.78 -5.94 1.28
N ARG A 125 17.03 -6.35 1.03
CA ARG A 125 17.84 -7.09 2.01
C ARG A 125 18.07 -6.26 3.28
N ARG A 126 18.38 -4.98 3.15
CA ARG A 126 18.62 -4.10 4.30
C ARG A 126 17.33 -3.75 5.05
N ALA A 127 16.27 -3.38 4.33
CA ALA A 127 15.05 -2.81 4.89
C ALA A 127 14.02 -3.85 5.34
N ILE A 128 13.83 -4.92 4.55
CA ILE A 128 12.81 -5.94 4.81
C ILE A 128 13.43 -7.15 5.49
N LEU A 129 14.54 -7.67 4.96
CA LEU A 129 15.19 -8.84 5.56
C LEU A 129 16.05 -8.50 6.78
N CYS A 130 16.26 -7.20 7.05
CA CYS A 130 17.08 -6.69 8.16
C CYS A 130 18.51 -7.27 8.18
N LEU A 131 19.07 -7.56 7.00
CA LEU A 131 20.42 -8.10 6.85
C LEU A 131 21.45 -6.97 6.70
N ASP A 132 22.55 -7.08 7.43
CA ASP A 132 23.77 -6.30 7.23
C ASP A 132 24.54 -6.76 5.97
N GLU A 133 25.47 -5.93 5.51
CA GLU A 133 26.35 -6.29 4.39
C GLU A 133 27.17 -7.55 4.72
N GLY A 134 27.06 -8.56 3.86
CA GLY A 134 27.77 -9.83 3.99
C GLY A 134 27.04 -10.94 4.74
N GLN A 135 25.86 -10.69 5.31
CA GLN A 135 25.01 -11.74 5.88
C GLN A 135 24.26 -12.52 4.79
N ASP A 136 24.02 -13.81 5.00
CA ASP A 136 23.29 -14.67 4.07
C ASP A 136 21.78 -14.67 4.40
N GLU A 137 20.92 -15.08 3.46
CA GLU A 137 19.48 -15.24 3.75
C GLU A 137 19.21 -16.44 4.68
N SER A 138 20.17 -17.34 4.84
CA SER A 138 20.14 -18.34 5.92
C SER A 138 20.35 -17.75 7.31
N ASP A 139 20.87 -16.52 7.41
CA ASP A 139 20.97 -15.75 8.66
C ASP A 139 19.68 -14.95 8.96
N LEU A 140 18.62 -15.16 8.17
CA LEU A 140 17.33 -14.52 8.38
C LEU A 140 16.84 -14.77 9.81
N ALA A 141 16.39 -13.69 10.42
CA ALA A 141 15.63 -13.78 11.64
C ALA A 141 14.32 -14.56 11.42
N GLU A 142 13.73 -15.10 12.49
CA GLU A 142 12.48 -15.88 12.40
C GLU A 142 11.38 -15.12 11.62
N PRO A 143 10.40 -15.78 10.99
CA PRO A 143 9.36 -15.11 10.19
C PRO A 143 8.63 -13.95 10.90
N ASN A 144 8.58 -13.97 12.24
CA ASN A 144 8.00 -12.92 13.07
C ASN A 144 8.87 -11.65 13.18
N GLU A 145 10.08 -11.66 12.62
CA GLU A 145 11.03 -10.56 12.65
C GLU A 145 11.08 -9.77 11.34
N ILE A 146 10.40 -10.25 10.30
CA ILE A 146 10.21 -9.54 9.03
C ILE A 146 9.17 -8.44 9.26
N PRO A 147 9.48 -7.17 8.98
CA PRO A 147 8.62 -6.06 9.35
C PRO A 147 7.37 -5.95 8.45
N ILE A 148 7.49 -6.31 7.18
CA ILE A 148 6.42 -6.26 6.19
C ILE A 148 6.35 -7.65 5.55
N GLY A 149 5.18 -8.29 5.62
CA GLY A 149 5.00 -9.63 5.08
C GLY A 149 5.29 -9.63 3.58
N ARG A 150 5.78 -10.75 3.05
CA ARG A 150 6.05 -10.87 1.60
C ARG A 150 4.83 -10.54 0.73
N HIS A 151 3.63 -10.81 1.25
CA HIS A 151 2.36 -10.53 0.58
C HIS A 151 2.02 -9.04 0.52
N ASP A 152 2.57 -8.24 1.44
CA ASP A 152 2.42 -6.78 1.47
C ASP A 152 3.54 -6.06 0.69
N CYS A 153 4.44 -6.83 0.06
CA CYS A 153 5.50 -6.33 -0.81
C CYS A 153 5.06 -6.44 -2.27
N HIS A 154 4.85 -5.30 -2.92
CA HIS A 154 4.39 -5.21 -4.29
C HIS A 154 5.49 -4.62 -5.20
N ASP A 155 5.60 -5.17 -6.41
CA ASP A 155 6.41 -4.59 -7.48
C ASP A 155 5.50 -3.80 -8.44
N ASP A 156 6.04 -2.71 -8.98
CA ASP A 156 5.47 -1.95 -10.09
C ASP A 156 5.68 -2.76 -11.37
N ASP A 157 4.90 -3.85 -11.47
CA ASP A 157 4.88 -4.74 -12.63
C ASP A 157 4.31 -3.98 -13.85
N PRO A 158 5.13 -3.73 -14.90
CA PRO A 158 4.70 -3.01 -16.09
C PRO A 158 3.59 -3.71 -16.87
N GLU A 159 3.43 -5.03 -16.72
CA GLU A 159 2.37 -5.80 -17.37
C GLU A 159 1.07 -5.81 -16.56
N ALA A 160 1.15 -5.71 -15.24
CA ALA A 160 -0.03 -5.63 -14.38
C ALA A 160 -0.65 -4.23 -14.40
N LEU A 161 0.15 -3.18 -14.66
CA LEU A 161 -0.23 -1.79 -14.46
C LEU A 161 0.07 -0.99 -15.72
N GLY A 162 -0.95 -0.38 -16.31
CA GLY A 162 -0.83 0.59 -17.41
C GLY A 162 -0.20 1.91 -16.96
N MET A 163 0.92 1.83 -16.24
CA MET A 163 1.76 2.96 -15.85
C MET A 163 2.70 3.26 -17.01
N ALA A 164 2.48 4.41 -17.65
CA ALA A 164 3.51 5.01 -18.46
C ALA A 164 4.73 5.20 -17.55
N GLU A 165 5.91 4.84 -18.06
CA GLU A 165 7.22 5.06 -17.44
C GLU A 165 7.31 6.50 -16.87
N SER A 166 6.95 6.68 -15.60
CA SER A 166 7.01 7.98 -14.94
C SER A 166 8.43 8.51 -15.10
N ASN A 167 8.57 9.78 -15.43
CA ASN A 167 9.90 10.37 -15.52
C ASN A 167 10.54 10.35 -14.14
N SER A 168 11.84 10.06 -14.08
CA SER A 168 12.62 9.89 -12.84
C SER A 168 12.61 11.10 -11.90
N ASP A 169 12.06 12.23 -12.35
CA ASP A 169 12.12 13.54 -11.73
C ASP A 169 10.73 14.08 -11.34
N GLU A 170 9.65 13.33 -11.58
CA GLU A 170 8.29 13.73 -11.13
C GLU A 170 8.10 13.42 -9.65
N GLU A 171 7.44 14.33 -8.94
CA GLU A 171 7.04 14.16 -7.54
C GLU A 171 6.24 12.87 -7.41
N ILE A 172 6.82 11.88 -6.73
CA ILE A 172 6.31 10.51 -6.69
C ILE A 172 4.95 10.45 -5.95
N VAL A 173 4.69 11.42 -5.07
CA VAL A 173 3.46 11.47 -4.27
C VAL A 173 2.97 12.92 -4.06
N THR A 174 1.79 13.22 -4.57
CA THR A 174 1.11 14.52 -4.37
C THR A 174 0.09 14.42 -3.22
N PRO A 175 0.12 15.31 -2.21
CA PRO A 175 -0.90 15.34 -1.15
C PRO A 175 -2.32 15.50 -1.69
N GLY A 176 -3.27 14.78 -1.09
CA GLY A 176 -4.68 14.76 -1.49
C GLY A 176 -4.99 13.87 -2.69
N GLU A 177 -3.98 13.36 -3.40
CA GLU A 177 -4.14 12.43 -4.51
C GLU A 177 -3.90 10.98 -4.09
N ILE A 178 -4.39 10.04 -4.90
CA ILE A 178 -4.06 8.61 -4.79
C ILE A 178 -2.97 8.35 -5.83
N PRO A 179 -1.71 8.06 -5.42
CA PRO A 179 -0.63 7.78 -6.35
C PRO A 179 -1.00 6.58 -7.20
N LEU A 180 -0.65 6.60 -8.48
CA LEU A 180 -1.10 5.57 -9.39
C LEU A 180 -0.57 4.18 -9.01
N PHE A 181 0.68 4.06 -8.52
CA PHE A 181 1.21 2.79 -8.00
C PHE A 181 0.47 2.30 -6.74
N ALA A 182 -0.07 3.22 -5.92
CA ALA A 182 -0.89 2.84 -4.78
C ALA A 182 -2.27 2.35 -5.23
N LEU A 183 -2.90 3.04 -6.20
CA LEU A 183 -4.15 2.58 -6.83
C LEU A 183 -3.98 1.19 -7.43
N SER A 184 -2.87 0.98 -8.14
CA SER A 184 -2.45 -0.28 -8.71
C SER A 184 -2.32 -1.41 -7.69
N MET A 185 -1.73 -1.14 -6.52
CA MET A 185 -1.73 -2.08 -5.39
C MET A 185 -3.17 -2.37 -4.92
N PHE A 186 -4.00 -1.35 -4.73
CA PHE A 186 -5.40 -1.53 -4.33
C PHE A 186 -6.26 -2.24 -5.39
N MET A 187 -5.83 -2.32 -6.65
CA MET A 187 -6.47 -3.20 -7.63
C MET A 187 -6.26 -4.68 -7.33
N LYS A 188 -5.20 -5.02 -6.59
CA LYS A 188 -4.95 -6.39 -6.12
C LYS A 188 -5.60 -6.62 -4.76
N VAL A 189 -5.53 -5.63 -3.87
CA VAL A 189 -5.93 -5.77 -2.46
C VAL A 189 -6.80 -4.61 -1.97
N PRO A 190 -8.01 -4.42 -2.54
CA PRO A 190 -8.87 -3.25 -2.28
C PRO A 190 -9.39 -3.13 -0.84
N ASP A 191 -9.55 -4.24 -0.11
CA ASP A 191 -10.08 -4.24 1.27
C ASP A 191 -8.99 -3.99 2.32
N THR A 192 -7.71 -4.14 1.98
CA THR A 192 -6.58 -3.96 2.91
C THR A 192 -6.50 -2.53 3.47
N LEU A 193 -7.11 -1.54 2.82
CA LEU A 193 -7.16 -0.18 3.34
C LEU A 193 -7.83 -0.10 4.73
N ASP A 194 -8.91 -0.85 4.95
CA ASP A 194 -9.70 -0.77 6.19
C ASP A 194 -9.18 -1.68 7.32
N GLY A 195 -8.31 -2.64 6.98
CA GLY A 195 -7.79 -3.66 7.88
C GLY A 195 -8.85 -4.61 8.45
N LEU A 196 -8.39 -5.63 9.19
CA LEU A 196 -9.24 -6.67 9.78
C LEU A 196 -9.86 -6.33 11.14
N SER A 197 -9.80 -5.09 11.62
CA SER A 197 -10.41 -4.76 12.91
C SER A 197 -11.94 -4.81 12.80
N MET A 198 -12.52 -6.00 12.82
CA MET A 198 -13.96 -6.27 12.91
C MET A 198 -14.56 -5.72 14.22
N SER A 199 -13.71 -5.48 15.22
CA SER A 199 -14.06 -4.88 16.53
C SER A 199 -13.83 -3.37 16.61
N SER A 200 -13.66 -2.70 15.47
CA SER A 200 -13.36 -1.29 15.49
C SER A 200 -14.61 -0.46 15.82
N PHE A 201 -14.49 0.37 16.85
CA PHE A 201 -15.46 1.37 17.33
C PHE A 201 -16.07 2.26 16.22
N TRP A 202 -15.47 2.33 15.03
CA TRP A 202 -16.00 3.08 13.89
C TRP A 202 -17.08 2.33 13.11
N ARG A 203 -17.32 1.06 13.43
CA ARG A 203 -18.44 0.26 12.91
C ARG A 203 -19.67 0.30 13.81
N ASP A 204 -19.59 0.95 14.98
CA ASP A 204 -20.73 1.19 15.86
C ASP A 204 -21.66 2.27 15.31
N ASP A 205 -22.95 2.17 15.63
CA ASP A 205 -24.01 3.04 15.11
C ASP A 205 -24.19 4.40 15.84
N ASP A 206 -23.18 4.83 16.59
CA ASP A 206 -23.21 6.14 17.26
C ASP A 206 -22.98 7.27 16.24
N GLU A 207 -24.07 7.90 15.81
CA GLU A 207 -24.04 8.99 14.83
C GLU A 207 -23.30 10.25 15.31
N GLU A 208 -23.23 10.51 16.63
CA GLU A 208 -22.48 11.66 17.16
C GLU A 208 -20.98 11.39 17.12
N ALA A 209 -20.55 10.19 17.53
CA ALA A 209 -19.16 9.75 17.40
C ALA A 209 -18.72 9.68 15.92
N LYS A 210 -19.61 9.21 15.02
CA LYS A 210 -19.36 9.20 13.58
C LYS A 210 -19.15 10.61 13.03
N LYS A 211 -19.92 11.59 13.50
CA LYS A 211 -19.84 12.98 13.01
C LYS A 211 -18.51 13.64 13.38
N GLU A 212 -18.09 13.54 14.64
CA GLU A 212 -16.79 14.08 15.08
C GLU A 212 -15.64 13.41 14.33
N MET A 213 -15.71 12.09 14.17
CA MET A 213 -14.67 11.36 13.47
C MET A 213 -14.62 11.65 11.98
N LYS A 214 -15.75 11.94 11.31
CA LYS A 214 -15.81 12.32 9.89
C LYS A 214 -14.97 13.55 9.56
N GLU A 215 -14.85 14.51 10.47
CA GLU A 215 -14.04 15.71 10.25
C GLU A 215 -12.54 15.41 10.37
N GLN A 216 -12.17 14.42 11.19
CA GLN A 216 -10.77 14.04 11.43
C GLN A 216 -10.25 13.00 10.43
N LEU A 217 -11.10 12.13 9.90
CA LEU A 217 -10.72 11.04 8.99
C LEU A 217 -9.89 11.48 7.76
N PRO A 218 -10.20 12.61 7.09
CA PRO A 218 -9.38 13.07 5.95
C PRO A 218 -7.95 13.45 6.34
N LEU A 219 -7.75 13.83 7.61
CA LEU A 219 -6.47 14.28 8.17
C LEU A 219 -5.72 13.14 8.86
N ARG A 220 -6.38 11.98 9.08
CA ARG A 220 -5.86 10.88 9.88
C ARG A 220 -5.26 9.78 9.01
N GLN A 221 -4.06 9.34 9.35
CA GLN A 221 -3.40 8.19 8.76
C GLN A 221 -4.21 6.94 9.04
N HIS A 222 -4.48 6.20 7.97
CA HIS A 222 -5.19 4.93 7.97
C HIS A 222 -4.33 3.79 7.42
N PHE A 223 -3.35 4.14 6.58
CA PHE A 223 -2.45 3.20 5.94
C PHE A 223 -1.04 3.77 5.89
N LEU A 224 -0.03 2.92 6.10
CA LEU A 224 1.38 3.29 5.96
C LEU A 224 1.97 2.67 4.70
N LEU A 225 2.43 3.49 3.78
CA LEU A 225 3.04 3.03 2.55
C LEU A 225 4.54 3.34 2.53
N PHE A 226 5.35 2.31 2.31
CA PHE A 226 6.79 2.44 2.05
C PHE A 226 7.03 2.39 0.55
N VAL A 227 7.72 3.38 0.02
CA VAL A 227 8.03 3.49 -1.41
C VAL A 227 9.54 3.31 -1.62
N ALA A 228 9.88 2.26 -2.36
CA ALA A 228 11.22 1.94 -2.80
C ALA A 228 11.48 2.54 -4.19
N ASP A 229 11.67 3.85 -4.20
CA ASP A 229 12.00 4.64 -5.38
C ASP A 229 13.52 4.71 -5.64
N ARG A 230 13.93 5.57 -6.57
CA ARG A 230 15.34 5.77 -6.91
C ARG A 230 16.17 6.15 -5.68
N GLU A 231 15.70 7.10 -4.89
CA GLU A 231 16.44 7.60 -3.74
C GLU A 231 16.59 6.52 -2.66
N ALA A 232 15.54 5.73 -2.42
CA ALA A 232 15.61 4.58 -1.54
C ALA A 232 16.63 3.56 -2.05
N CYS A 233 16.60 3.22 -3.34
CA CYS A 233 17.46 2.21 -3.93
C CYS A 233 18.93 2.62 -4.01
N GLU A 234 19.22 3.88 -4.34
CA GLU A 234 20.59 4.38 -4.53
C GLU A 234 21.20 4.90 -3.21
N ARG A 235 20.40 5.53 -2.35
CA ARG A 235 20.89 6.25 -1.16
C ARG A 235 20.40 5.66 0.17
N GLY A 236 19.51 4.66 0.15
CA GLY A 236 18.95 4.01 1.33
C GLY A 236 17.84 4.80 2.03
N TRP A 237 17.38 5.91 1.46
CA TRP A 237 16.33 6.76 2.05
C TRP A 237 14.93 6.32 1.58
N VAL A 238 14.30 5.43 2.34
CA VAL A 238 12.96 4.90 2.05
C VAL A 238 11.91 5.97 2.33
N LEU A 239 11.07 6.24 1.35
CA LEU A 239 9.94 7.16 1.51
C LEU A 239 8.80 6.47 2.25
N GLN A 240 8.32 7.11 3.31
CA GLN A 240 7.18 6.70 4.12
C GLN A 240 6.05 7.70 3.87
N VAL A 241 4.91 7.17 3.49
CA VAL A 241 3.74 7.94 3.05
C VAL A 241 2.56 7.50 3.87
N ALA A 242 1.95 8.44 4.58
CA ALA A 242 0.68 8.20 5.25
C ALA A 242 -0.45 8.39 4.24
N LEU A 243 -1.34 7.40 4.14
CA LEU A 243 -2.59 7.53 3.39
C LEU A 243 -3.77 7.63 4.35
N ASN A 244 -4.73 8.48 4.03
CA ASN A 244 -5.97 8.60 4.78
C ASN A 244 -6.95 7.46 4.46
N HIS A 245 -8.13 7.53 5.06
CA HIS A 245 -9.20 6.53 4.88
C HIS A 245 -9.75 6.41 3.44
N LYS A 246 -9.28 7.23 2.49
CA LYS A 246 -9.61 7.16 1.06
C LYS A 246 -8.40 6.77 0.20
N GLY A 247 -7.28 6.39 0.81
CA GLY A 247 -6.04 6.10 0.11
C GLY A 247 -5.31 7.35 -0.41
N GLN A 248 -5.72 8.55 0.01
CA GLN A 248 -5.10 9.80 -0.42
C GLN A 248 -3.88 10.12 0.44
N VAL A 249 -2.83 10.64 -0.17
CA VAL A 249 -1.59 11.04 0.49
C VAL A 249 -1.84 12.19 1.47
N LEU A 250 -1.34 12.05 2.69
CA LEU A 250 -1.30 13.14 3.66
C LEU A 250 -0.09 14.05 3.43
N PRO A 251 -0.15 15.34 3.82
CA PRO A 251 0.91 16.32 3.54
C PRO A 251 2.28 16.00 4.13
N TYR A 252 2.33 15.31 5.28
CA TYR A 252 3.59 14.99 5.94
C TYR A 252 4.14 13.65 5.45
N ARG A 253 5.34 13.66 4.87
CA ARG A 253 6.06 12.47 4.38
C ARG A 253 7.46 12.40 4.98
N VAL A 254 7.97 11.19 5.15
CA VAL A 254 9.26 10.97 5.82
C VAL A 254 10.19 10.11 4.95
N ARG A 255 11.42 10.57 4.75
CA ARG A 255 12.53 9.75 4.28
C ARG A 255 13.21 9.11 5.48
N GLY A 256 12.97 7.83 5.70
CA GLY A 256 13.59 7.04 6.75
C GLY A 256 14.78 6.22 6.24
N ARG A 257 15.67 5.84 7.15
CA ARG A 257 16.79 4.97 6.81
C ARG A 257 16.31 3.54 6.54
N ALA A 258 16.94 2.87 5.57
CA ALA A 258 16.64 1.50 5.21
C ALA A 258 16.69 0.57 6.44
N ALA A 259 17.76 0.63 7.24
CA ALA A 259 17.92 -0.17 8.47
C ALA A 259 16.80 0.02 9.51
N TRP A 260 16.09 1.16 9.45
CA TRP A 260 15.08 1.55 10.43
C TRP A 260 13.65 1.19 10.03
N THR A 261 13.45 0.62 8.83
CA THR A 261 12.14 0.23 8.29
C THR A 261 11.35 -0.61 9.29
N LYS A 262 11.99 -1.60 9.93
CA LYS A 262 11.37 -2.41 10.99
C LYS A 262 10.86 -1.59 12.17
N ASN A 263 11.67 -0.65 12.65
CA ASN A 263 11.27 0.22 13.76
C ASN A 263 10.09 1.12 13.37
N HIS A 264 10.04 1.62 12.13
CA HIS A 264 8.92 2.41 11.62
C HIS A 264 7.63 1.61 11.56
N VAL A 265 7.68 0.36 11.08
CA VAL A 265 6.50 -0.53 11.08
C VAL A 265 6.04 -0.84 12.51
N VAL A 266 6.96 -1.15 13.43
CA VAL A 266 6.63 -1.40 14.84
C VAL A 266 6.02 -0.15 15.49
N HIS A 267 6.56 1.04 15.23
CA HIS A 267 6.00 2.29 15.73
C HIS A 267 4.57 2.52 15.24
N TRP A 268 4.28 2.21 13.97
CA TRP A 268 2.93 2.30 13.42
C TRP A 268 2.01 1.22 13.98
N ILE A 269 2.30 -0.06 13.73
CA ILE A 269 1.39 -1.18 14.06
C ILE A 269 1.24 -1.36 15.56
N ALA A 270 2.35 -1.38 16.31
CA ALA A 270 2.32 -1.75 17.73
C ALA A 270 2.18 -0.55 18.68
N MET A 271 2.69 0.62 18.29
CA MET A 271 2.67 1.81 19.16
C MET A 271 1.65 2.87 18.73
N GLY A 272 0.99 2.71 17.57
CA GLY A 272 0.02 3.68 17.05
C GLY A 272 0.64 5.06 16.79
N ARG A 273 1.93 5.12 16.50
CA ARG A 273 2.64 6.37 16.16
C ARG A 273 2.49 6.63 14.68
N ASN A 274 1.53 7.48 14.35
CA ASN A 274 1.32 7.91 12.99
C ASN A 274 2.39 8.93 12.55
N LEU A 275 2.61 9.02 11.24
CA LEU A 275 3.42 10.07 10.61
C LEU A 275 2.74 11.44 10.68
N ASP A 276 1.41 11.46 10.65
CA ASP A 276 0.58 12.68 10.70
C ASP A 276 0.37 13.25 12.11
N ALA A 277 1.08 12.72 13.12
CA ALA A 277 0.96 13.18 14.50
C ALA A 277 1.61 14.55 14.75
N THR A 278 2.09 15.23 13.70
CA THR A 278 2.60 16.59 13.76
C THR A 278 1.44 17.59 13.60
N ASP A 279 1.50 18.72 14.31
CA ASP A 279 0.54 19.83 14.14
C ASP A 279 0.72 20.55 12.78
N GLU A 280 1.68 20.10 11.97
CA GLU A 280 2.10 20.69 10.71
C GLU A 280 1.34 20.05 9.54
N GLN A 281 0.34 20.76 9.01
CA GLN A 281 -0.31 20.42 7.72
C GLN A 281 0.51 20.89 6.51
N GLU A 282 1.77 21.27 6.72
CA GLU A 282 2.63 21.72 5.63
C GLU A 282 2.97 20.55 4.72
N ASP A 283 2.89 20.82 3.42
CA ASP A 283 3.34 19.94 2.35
C ASP A 283 4.87 19.83 2.43
N THR A 284 5.36 18.91 3.27
CA THR A 284 6.79 18.70 3.51
C THR A 284 7.23 17.23 3.42
N ILE A 285 8.47 17.04 2.97
CA ILE A 285 9.21 15.78 3.07
C ILE A 285 10.41 16.06 3.99
N VAL A 286 10.53 15.27 5.07
CA VAL A 286 11.65 15.39 6.01
C VAL A 286 12.51 14.14 6.00
N TYR A 287 13.82 14.29 6.20
CA TYR A 287 14.74 13.18 6.43
C TYR A 287 14.78 12.89 7.92
N SER A 288 14.45 11.67 8.33
CA SER A 288 14.41 11.28 9.74
C SER A 288 15.12 9.96 9.98
N ALA A 289 15.93 9.91 11.04
CA ALA A 289 16.48 8.69 11.60
C ALA A 289 16.32 8.73 13.12
N ASP A 290 15.95 7.61 13.74
CA ASP A 290 15.92 7.50 15.21
C ASP A 290 14.96 8.51 15.89
N GLY A 291 13.95 9.01 15.15
CA GLY A 291 13.05 10.05 15.61
C GLY A 291 13.64 11.47 15.63
N GLN A 292 14.80 11.69 15.02
CA GLN A 292 15.41 13.00 14.80
C GLN A 292 15.37 13.38 13.33
N VAL A 293 15.10 14.67 13.05
CA VAL A 293 15.13 15.24 11.70
C VAL A 293 16.55 15.65 11.34
N TYR A 294 17.01 15.24 10.16
CA TYR A 294 18.33 15.53 9.61
C TYR A 294 18.23 16.43 8.38
N ALA A 295 19.33 17.09 8.04
CA ALA A 295 19.51 17.65 6.71
C ALA A 295 19.63 16.52 5.67
N GLU A 296 19.22 16.79 4.42
CA GLU A 296 19.23 15.91 3.24
C GLU A 296 20.64 15.34 2.84
N THR A 297 21.66 15.55 3.66
CA THR A 297 23.07 15.26 3.35
C THR A 297 23.62 13.98 3.99
N GLY A 298 22.76 13.07 4.47
CA GLY A 298 23.17 11.86 5.19
C GLY A 298 23.17 10.56 4.35
N ASN A 299 23.82 9.52 4.91
CA ASN A 299 23.68 8.14 4.46
C ASN A 299 22.32 7.57 4.91
N GLY A 300 21.51 7.07 3.99
CA GLY A 300 20.22 6.44 4.30
C GLY A 300 20.32 4.96 4.68
N TRP A 301 21.48 4.33 4.54
CA TRP A 301 21.63 2.88 4.74
C TRP A 301 21.63 2.44 6.22
N ASP A 302 22.16 3.27 7.14
CA ASP A 302 22.46 2.90 8.55
C ASP A 302 21.95 3.91 9.57
#